data_AF-A0A7Y4C6X2-F1
#
_entry.id   AF-A0A7Y4C6X2-F1
#
_cell.length_a   1.000
_cell.length_b   1.000
_cell.length_c   1.000
_cell.angle_alpha   90.00
_cell.angle_beta   90.00
_cell.angle_gamma   90.00
#
_symmetry.space_group_name_H-M   'P 1'
#
loop_
_entity.id
_entity.type
_entity.pdbx_description
1 polymer ?
#
loop_
_entity_poly.entity_id
_entity_poly.type
_entity_poly.pdbx_seq_one_letter_code
_entity_poly.pdbx_strand_id
1 'polypeptide(L)'
;MFKNKTIFLLVSVVLTGCASNSVSWDSLEENNAGSNYCSTAFTKPEKIESCSVEYTVYSKAKRECQKDSNPGYCVLMAEYSWDTFKDMVLNVEPTQEHAKMFPIMCGHKDKAVQPCSKL
;
A
#
# COMPACT_ATOMS: atom_id res chain seq x y z
N MET A 1 -1.26 33.53 55.88
CA MET A 1 -0.02 33.34 55.11
C MET A 1 -0.15 32.03 54.35
N PHE A 2 -0.10 32.14 53.02
CA PHE A 2 -0.23 31.19 51.90
C PHE A 2 -0.65 29.71 52.13
N LYS A 3 -1.85 29.37 51.60
CA LYS A 3 -2.28 28.00 51.28
C LYS A 3 -1.71 27.61 49.91
N ASN A 4 -0.80 26.65 49.86
CA ASN A 4 -0.30 26.06 48.61
C ASN A 4 -1.40 25.22 47.96
N LYS A 5 -1.89 25.65 46.79
CA LYS A 5 -2.65 24.80 45.86
C LYS A 5 -1.69 24.38 44.75
N THR A 6 -1.21 23.15 44.81
CA THR A 6 -0.45 22.53 43.72
C THR A 6 -1.44 22.16 42.62
N ILE A 7 -1.45 22.95 41.55
CA ILE A 7 -2.21 22.67 40.33
C ILE A 7 -1.42 21.60 39.56
N PHE A 8 -1.92 20.37 39.55
CA PHE A 8 -1.41 19.30 38.69
C PHE A 8 -1.94 19.52 37.27
N LEU A 9 -1.12 20.12 36.41
CA LEU A 9 -1.37 20.20 34.97
C LEU A 9 -1.05 18.84 34.34
N LEU A 10 -2.08 18.01 34.17
CA LEU A 10 -2.03 16.82 33.32
C LEU A 10 -1.99 17.29 31.86
N VAL A 11 -0.78 17.50 31.35
CA VAL A 11 -0.52 17.68 29.91
C VAL A 11 -0.64 16.29 29.28
N SER A 12 -1.84 15.95 28.83
CA SER A 12 -2.07 14.79 27.98
C SER A 12 -1.42 15.07 26.62
N VAL A 13 -0.17 14.64 26.45
CA VAL A 13 0.49 14.56 25.14
C VAL A 13 -0.23 13.47 24.36
N VAL A 14 -1.26 13.85 23.62
CA VAL A 14 -1.85 13.00 22.60
C VAL A 14 -0.80 12.92 21.49
N LEU A 15 0.05 11.91 21.55
CA LEU A 15 0.78 11.41 20.39
C LEU A 15 -0.29 10.96 19.39
N THR A 16 -0.78 11.87 18.57
CA THR A 16 -1.38 11.52 17.28
C THR A 16 -0.24 10.92 16.48
N GLY A 17 0.03 9.63 16.71
CA GLY A 17 0.87 8.85 15.82
C GLY A 17 0.24 8.97 14.45
N CYS A 18 0.98 9.54 13.50
CA CYS A 18 0.68 9.41 12.09
C CYS A 18 0.77 7.92 11.77
N ALA A 19 -0.28 7.16 12.04
CA ALA A 19 -0.44 5.83 11.49
C ALA A 19 -0.65 6.04 10.00
N SER A 20 0.44 6.07 9.24
CA SER A 20 0.42 5.93 7.79
C SER A 20 -0.39 4.67 7.49
N ASN A 21 -1.59 4.85 6.92
CA ASN A 21 -2.54 3.77 6.66
C ASN A 21 -2.11 2.89 5.46
N SER A 22 -0.84 2.94 5.06
CA SER A 22 -0.32 2.16 3.94
C SER A 22 -0.25 0.68 4.32
N VAL A 23 -0.94 -0.16 3.54
CA VAL A 23 -0.83 -1.61 3.66
C VAL A 23 0.43 -2.06 2.92
N SER A 24 1.40 -2.62 3.64
CA SER A 24 2.62 -3.18 3.04
C SER A 24 2.28 -4.44 2.25
N TRP A 25 2.89 -4.62 1.06
CA TRP A 25 2.60 -5.80 0.24
C TRP A 25 3.17 -7.09 0.84
N ASP A 26 4.22 -7.00 1.66
CA ASP A 26 4.71 -8.14 2.46
C ASP A 26 3.59 -8.71 3.35
N SER A 27 2.80 -7.83 3.98
CA SER A 27 1.67 -8.26 4.80
C SER A 27 0.56 -8.93 3.98
N LEU A 28 0.39 -8.56 2.70
CA LEU A 28 -0.55 -9.21 1.79
C LEU A 28 -0.03 -10.60 1.35
N GLU A 29 1.28 -10.74 1.20
CA GLU A 29 1.95 -12.00 0.90
C GLU A 29 1.88 -13.00 2.05
N GLU A 30 2.29 -12.61 3.25
CA GLU A 30 2.30 -13.48 4.44
C GLU A 30 0.92 -14.03 4.78
N ASN A 31 -0.13 -13.23 4.56
CA ASN A 31 -1.50 -13.62 4.88
C ASN A 31 -2.19 -14.42 3.77
N ASN A 32 -1.49 -14.76 2.68
CA ASN A 32 -2.10 -15.32 1.46
C ASN A 32 -3.41 -14.59 1.13
N ALA A 33 -3.38 -13.26 1.22
CA ALA A 33 -4.57 -12.44 1.31
C ALA A 33 -5.55 -12.84 0.21
N GLY A 34 -6.68 -13.41 0.58
CA GLY A 34 -7.80 -13.60 -0.33
C GLY A 34 -8.56 -12.29 -0.48
N SER A 35 -9.61 -12.27 -1.32
CA SER A 35 -10.49 -11.09 -1.50
C SER A 35 -11.04 -10.52 -0.19
N ASN A 36 -11.07 -11.31 0.89
CA ASN A 36 -11.66 -10.96 2.18
C ASN A 36 -10.65 -10.48 3.23
N TYR A 37 -9.35 -10.41 2.89
CA TYR A 37 -8.31 -9.97 3.82
C TYR A 37 -8.61 -8.59 4.38
N CYS A 38 -8.92 -7.62 3.51
CA CYS A 38 -9.12 -6.23 3.91
C CYS A 38 -10.29 -6.02 4.87
N SER A 39 -11.42 -6.70 4.63
CA SER A 39 -12.58 -6.66 5.53
C SER A 39 -12.36 -7.40 6.85
N THR A 40 -11.34 -8.27 6.92
CA THR A 40 -10.98 -9.00 8.14
C THR A 40 -9.93 -8.24 8.94
N ALA A 41 -8.98 -7.60 8.27
CA ALA A 41 -7.89 -6.84 8.87
C ALA A 41 -8.33 -5.45 9.36
N PHE A 42 -9.36 -4.86 8.76
CA PHE A 42 -9.81 -3.50 9.05
C PHE A 42 -11.31 -3.45 9.31
N THR A 43 -11.71 -2.57 10.24
CA THR A 43 -13.12 -2.35 10.62
C THR A 43 -13.69 -1.04 10.08
N LYS A 44 -12.84 -0.10 9.69
CA LYS A 44 -13.25 1.21 9.17
C LYS A 44 -13.42 1.14 7.65
N PRO A 45 -14.56 1.60 7.08
CA PRO A 45 -14.81 1.56 5.64
C PRO A 45 -13.67 2.17 4.81
N GLU A 46 -13.14 3.35 5.20
CA GLU A 46 -12.05 3.98 4.46
C GLU A 46 -10.77 3.15 4.44
N LYS A 47 -10.48 2.41 5.51
CA LYS A 47 -9.30 1.54 5.60
C LYS A 47 -9.48 0.25 4.81
N ILE A 48 -10.70 -0.30 4.81
CA ILE A 48 -11.05 -1.46 3.99
C ILE A 48 -10.89 -1.12 2.52
N GLU A 49 -11.38 0.05 2.09
CA GLU A 49 -11.27 0.52 0.71
C GLU A 49 -9.81 0.74 0.32
N SER A 50 -9.04 1.49 1.13
CA SER A 50 -7.61 1.69 0.88
C SER A 50 -6.84 0.38 0.78
N CYS A 51 -7.08 -0.58 1.68
CA CYS A 51 -6.49 -1.91 1.61
C CYS A 51 -6.91 -2.64 0.32
N SER A 52 -8.18 -2.53 -0.07
CA SER A 52 -8.69 -3.20 -1.27
C SER A 52 -8.04 -2.65 -2.54
N VAL A 53 -7.72 -1.36 -2.57
CA VAL A 53 -6.98 -0.73 -3.68
C VAL A 53 -5.56 -1.31 -3.75
N GLU A 54 -4.84 -1.34 -2.63
CA GLU A 54 -3.50 -1.96 -2.55
C GLU A 54 -3.52 -3.42 -2.98
N TYR A 55 -4.46 -4.20 -2.44
CA TYR A 55 -4.64 -5.60 -2.78
C TYR A 55 -4.89 -5.84 -4.28
N THR A 56 -5.60 -4.94 -4.94
CA THR A 56 -5.88 -5.03 -6.38
C THR A 56 -4.60 -4.90 -7.19
N VAL A 57 -3.75 -3.93 -6.84
CA VAL A 57 -2.45 -3.73 -7.52
C VAL A 57 -1.51 -4.89 -7.24
N TYR A 58 -1.38 -5.28 -5.97
CA TYR A 58 -0.56 -6.43 -5.56
C TYR A 58 -0.96 -7.72 -6.27
N SER A 59 -2.27 -8.03 -6.32
CA SER A 59 -2.79 -9.24 -6.99
C SER A 59 -2.49 -9.22 -8.49
N LYS A 60 -2.61 -8.05 -9.12
CA LYS A 60 -2.23 -7.85 -10.52
C LYS A 60 -0.74 -8.06 -10.73
N ALA A 61 0.10 -7.45 -9.89
CA ALA A 61 1.56 -7.61 -9.91
C ALA A 61 1.97 -9.08 -9.76
N LYS A 62 1.47 -9.79 -8.76
CA LYS A 62 1.75 -11.22 -8.56
C LYS A 62 1.40 -12.06 -9.78
N ARG A 63 0.26 -11.80 -10.43
CA ARG A 63 -0.15 -12.55 -11.62
C ARG A 63 0.72 -12.22 -12.84
N GLU A 64 0.99 -10.93 -13.08
CA GLU A 64 1.68 -10.48 -14.30
C GLU A 64 3.19 -10.72 -14.23
N CYS A 65 3.80 -10.53 -13.05
CA CYS A 65 5.23 -10.74 -12.82
C CYS A 65 5.67 -12.20 -12.91
N GLN A 66 4.76 -13.19 -12.87
CA GLN A 66 5.10 -14.61 -13.09
C GLN A 66 5.79 -14.86 -14.43
N LYS A 67 5.57 -13.98 -15.41
CA LYS A 67 6.19 -14.04 -16.73
C LYS A 67 7.59 -13.41 -16.78
N ASP A 68 7.99 -12.66 -15.76
CA ASP A 68 9.32 -12.05 -15.72
C ASP A 68 10.39 -13.11 -15.43
N SER A 69 11.60 -12.83 -15.90
CA SER A 69 12.81 -13.59 -15.58
C SER A 69 13.18 -13.60 -14.07
N ASN A 70 12.65 -12.64 -13.29
CA ASN A 70 12.75 -12.56 -11.84
C ASN A 70 11.42 -12.04 -11.24
N PRO A 71 10.44 -12.93 -11.01
CA PRO A 71 9.11 -12.55 -10.56
C PRO A 71 9.09 -11.77 -9.23
N GLY A 72 9.93 -12.17 -8.26
CA GLY A 72 9.98 -11.50 -6.96
C GLY A 72 10.48 -10.06 -7.07
N TYR A 73 11.56 -9.84 -7.83
CA TYR A 73 12.05 -8.49 -8.10
C TYR A 73 11.02 -7.63 -8.86
N CYS A 74 10.29 -8.22 -9.82
CA CYS A 74 9.21 -7.53 -10.52
C CYS A 74 8.09 -7.06 -9.57
N VAL A 75 7.69 -7.88 -8.59
CA VAL A 75 6.67 -7.48 -7.59
C VAL A 75 7.18 -6.33 -6.72
N LEU A 76 8.43 -6.38 -6.24
CA LEU A 76 9.03 -5.29 -5.46
C LEU A 76 9.09 -3.98 -6.25
N MET A 77 9.47 -4.05 -7.53
CA MET A 77 9.47 -2.88 -8.41
C MET A 77 8.06 -2.34 -8.65
N ALA A 78 7.05 -3.21 -8.72
CA ALA A 78 5.66 -2.79 -8.84
C ALA A 78 5.15 -2.08 -7.58
N GLU A 79 5.52 -2.54 -6.37
CA GLU A 79 5.20 -1.87 -5.10
C GLU A 79 5.78 -0.45 -5.09
N TYR A 80 7.09 -0.34 -5.32
CA TYR A 80 7.79 0.95 -5.36
C TYR A 80 7.20 1.91 -6.41
N SER A 81 6.89 1.39 -7.60
CA SER A 81 6.33 2.20 -8.68
C SER A 81 4.88 2.63 -8.40
N TRP A 82 4.11 1.80 -7.70
CA TRP A 82 2.77 2.13 -7.26
C TRP A 82 2.78 3.24 -6.21
N ASP A 83 3.66 3.15 -5.20
CA ASP A 83 3.86 4.23 -4.22
C ASP A 83 4.25 5.54 -4.89
N THR A 84 5.20 5.48 -5.81
CA THR A 84 5.60 6.64 -6.62
C THR A 84 4.45 7.21 -7.44
N PHE A 85 3.62 6.36 -8.03
CA PHE A 85 2.45 6.78 -8.81
C PHE A 85 1.41 7.49 -7.94
N LYS A 86 1.13 6.97 -6.74
CA LYS A 86 0.23 7.63 -5.78
C LYS A 86 0.73 9.01 -5.39
N ASP A 87 2.03 9.15 -5.12
CA ASP A 87 2.58 10.40 -4.59
C ASP A 87 2.83 11.45 -5.67
N MET A 88 3.24 11.04 -6.87
CA MET A 88 3.71 11.96 -7.92
C MET A 88 2.71 12.15 -9.07
N VAL A 89 1.82 11.19 -9.29
CA VAL A 89 0.91 11.21 -10.45
C VAL A 89 -0.52 11.42 -10.02
N LEU A 90 -0.96 10.77 -8.94
CA LEU A 90 -2.28 11.01 -8.38
C LEU A 90 -2.26 12.30 -7.54
N ASN A 91 -3.17 13.22 -7.86
CA ASN A 91 -3.45 14.40 -7.03
C ASN A 91 -4.69 14.20 -6.15
N VAL A 92 -5.13 12.95 -6.00
CA VAL A 92 -6.36 12.53 -5.30
C VAL A 92 -6.10 11.19 -4.61
N GLU A 93 -6.99 10.81 -3.69
CA GLU A 93 -6.91 9.48 -3.08
C GLU A 93 -6.98 8.37 -4.15
N PRO A 94 -6.13 7.33 -4.04
CA PRO A 94 -6.14 6.21 -4.98
C PRO A 94 -7.48 5.47 -4.96
N THR A 95 -7.97 5.10 -6.14
CA THR A 95 -9.25 4.41 -6.31
C THR A 95 -9.02 3.04 -6.92
N GLN A 96 -10.06 2.19 -6.87
CA GLN A 96 -10.08 0.91 -7.58
C GLN A 96 -9.79 1.04 -9.08
N GLU A 97 -10.24 2.14 -9.70
CA GLU A 97 -10.01 2.37 -11.12
C GLU A 97 -8.53 2.66 -11.40
N HIS A 98 -7.90 3.50 -10.57
CA HIS A 98 -6.46 3.74 -10.64
C HIS A 98 -5.65 2.44 -10.50
N ALA A 99 -6.01 1.61 -9.52
CA ALA A 99 -5.35 0.32 -9.30
C ALA A 99 -5.49 -0.64 -10.49
N LYS A 100 -6.66 -0.72 -11.11
CA LYS A 100 -6.89 -1.58 -12.29
C LYS A 100 -6.09 -1.11 -13.51
N MET A 101 -6.01 0.21 -13.71
CA MET A 101 -5.31 0.81 -14.84
C MET A 101 -3.79 0.82 -14.66
N PHE A 102 -3.28 0.80 -13.43
CA PHE A 102 -1.85 0.87 -13.15
C PHE A 102 -1.06 -0.24 -13.89
N PRO A 103 -0.10 0.08 -14.75
CA PRO A 103 0.63 -0.91 -15.53
C PRO A 103 1.72 -1.59 -14.70
N ILE A 104 1.80 -2.91 -14.77
CA ILE A 104 2.92 -3.67 -14.19
C ILE A 104 4.02 -3.80 -15.24
N MET A 105 5.25 -3.46 -14.86
CA MET A 105 6.40 -3.42 -15.76
C MET A 105 7.36 -4.57 -15.47
N CYS A 106 7.82 -5.22 -16.54
CA CYS A 106 8.74 -6.35 -16.55
C CYS A 106 9.97 -6.04 -17.42
N GLY A 107 10.99 -6.90 -17.41
CA GLY A 107 12.13 -6.85 -18.34
C GLY A 107 13.46 -6.42 -17.71
N HIS A 108 13.71 -6.76 -16.44
CA HIS A 108 14.97 -6.41 -15.75
C HIS A 108 16.22 -6.94 -16.48
N LYS A 109 16.15 -8.10 -17.15
CA LYS A 109 17.29 -8.71 -17.87
C LYS A 109 17.43 -8.30 -19.33
N ASP A 110 16.35 -7.87 -19.99
CA ASP A 110 16.32 -7.66 -21.45
C ASP A 110 16.68 -6.23 -21.88
N LYS A 111 17.20 -5.41 -20.96
CA LYS A 111 17.58 -3.99 -21.17
C LYS A 111 16.43 -3.08 -21.64
N ALA A 112 15.21 -3.58 -21.70
CA ALA A 112 14.03 -2.82 -22.05
C ALA A 112 12.91 -3.12 -21.04
N VAL A 113 12.58 -2.12 -20.23
CA VAL A 113 11.42 -2.17 -19.36
C VAL A 113 10.16 -2.05 -20.23
N GLN A 114 9.27 -3.02 -20.15
CA GLN A 114 8.02 -3.04 -20.91
C GLN A 114 6.85 -3.55 -20.06
N PRO A 115 5.59 -3.25 -20.41
CA PRO A 115 4.45 -3.82 -19.71
C PRO A 115 4.50 -5.34 -19.69
N CYS A 116 4.31 -5.96 -18.53
CA CYS A 116 4.30 -7.43 -18.37
C CYS A 116 3.23 -8.11 -19.23
N SER A 117 2.16 -7.39 -19.58
CA SER A 117 1.12 -7.86 -20.51
C SER A 117 1.63 -8.12 -21.94
N LYS A 118 2.80 -7.61 -22.30
CA LYS A 118 3.44 -7.79 -23.62
C LYS A 118 4.50 -8.90 -23.65
N LEU A 119 4.78 -9.54 -22.52
CA LEU A 119 5.55 -10.78 -22.42
C LEU A 119 4.65 -11.99 -22.66
#